data_AF-A0ABD3FJZ9-F1
#
_entry.id   AF-A0ABD3FJZ9-F1
#
_cell.length_a   1.000
_cell.length_b   1.000
_cell.length_c   1.000
_cell.angle_alpha   90.00
_cell.angle_beta   90.00
_cell.angle_gamma   90.00
#
_symmetry.space_group_name_H-M   'P 1'
#
loop_
_entity.id
_entity.type
_entity.pdbx_description
1 polymer ?
#
loop_
_entity_poly.entity_id
_entity_poly.type
_entity_poly.pdbx_seq_one_letter_code
_entity_poly.pdbx_strand_id
1 'polypeptide(L)'
;MPSPILLFVHGSNFCKEIWRPIQRHLKELPLLQRASDVQFVSIDLPYHGSKRDNSVSAVVDHVAPAVKHPASRFVTFNTEAIRREVEQSV
;
A
#
# COMPACT_ATOMS: atom_id res chain seq x y z
N MET A 1 18.82 -11.88 -14.42
CA MET A 1 18.54 -11.59 -13.00
C MET A 1 17.13 -11.04 -12.94
N PRO A 2 16.33 -11.33 -11.89
CA PRO A 2 15.00 -10.73 -11.78
C PRO A 2 15.14 -9.20 -11.68
N SER A 3 14.24 -8.49 -12.36
CA SER A 3 14.13 -7.05 -12.32
C SER A 3 13.94 -6.55 -10.87
N PRO A 4 14.75 -5.60 -10.37
CA PRO A 4 14.57 -5.07 -9.03
C PRO A 4 13.24 -4.30 -8.93
N ILE A 5 12.57 -4.43 -7.79
CA ILE A 5 11.28 -3.77 -7.53
C ILE A 5 11.44 -2.68 -6.48
N LEU A 6 10.93 -1.49 -6.80
CA LEU A 6 10.66 -0.43 -5.84
C LEU A 6 9.18 -0.53 -5.45
N LEU A 7 8.93 -1.13 -4.29
CA LEU A 7 7.60 -1.28 -3.71
C LEU A 7 7.24 -0.07 -2.83
N PHE A 8 6.16 0.62 -3.17
CA PHE A 8 5.65 1.79 -2.45
C PHE A 8 4.39 1.41 -1.68
N VAL A 9 4.47 1.46 -0.35
CA VAL A 9 3.37 1.15 0.58
C VAL A 9 2.96 2.43 1.29
N HIS A 10 1.70 2.80 1.20
CA HIS A 10 1.17 4.04 1.81
C HIS A 10 0.85 3.87 3.30
N GLY A 11 0.81 4.98 4.04
CA GLY A 11 0.29 5.02 5.41
C GLY A 11 -1.25 5.00 5.46
N SER A 12 -1.82 4.85 6.65
CA SER A 12 -3.28 4.89 6.85
C SER A 12 -3.90 6.17 6.27
N ASN A 13 -5.15 6.07 5.80
CA ASN A 13 -5.93 7.15 5.17
C ASN A 13 -5.49 7.58 3.76
N PHE A 14 -4.41 7.02 3.21
CA PHE A 14 -4.03 7.22 1.81
C PHE A 14 -4.42 6.02 0.94
N CYS A 15 -4.28 6.18 -0.37
CA CYS A 15 -4.31 5.11 -1.35
C CYS A 15 -3.01 5.13 -2.18
N LYS A 16 -2.77 4.10 -3.00
CA LYS A 16 -1.52 3.96 -3.76
C LYS A 16 -1.19 5.17 -4.65
N GLU A 17 -2.20 5.91 -5.09
CA GLU A 17 -2.06 7.07 -5.96
C GLU A 17 -1.24 8.21 -5.35
N ILE A 18 -1.11 8.26 -4.03
CA ILE A 18 -0.26 9.25 -3.33
C ILE A 18 1.19 9.22 -3.83
N TRP A 19 1.64 8.07 -4.32
CA TRP A 19 3.01 7.87 -4.82
C TRP A 19 3.23 8.36 -6.24
N ARG A 20 2.19 8.65 -7.03
CA ARG A 20 2.34 9.02 -8.46
C ARG A 20 3.32 10.18 -8.69
N PRO A 21 3.30 11.30 -7.92
CA PRO A 21 4.24 12.39 -8.12
C PRO A 21 5.69 11.96 -7.83
N ILE A 22 5.90 11.17 -6.77
CA ILE A 22 7.21 10.67 -6.37
C ILE A 22 7.74 9.69 -7.42
N GLN A 23 6.92 8.74 -7.88
CA GLN A 23 7.32 7.80 -8.92
C GLN A 23 7.67 8.48 -10.23
N ARG A 24 6.93 9.53 -10.62
CA ARG A 24 7.25 10.33 -11.80
C ARG A 24 8.65 10.94 -11.69
N HIS A 25 8.94 11.59 -10.56
CA HIS A 25 10.24 12.20 -10.33
C HIS A 25 11.37 11.17 -10.27
N LEU A 26 11.16 10.03 -9.60
CA LEU A 26 12.15 8.96 -9.52
C LEU A 26 12.48 8.38 -10.91
N LYS A 27 11.49 8.19 -11.77
CA LYS A 27 11.70 7.70 -13.15
C LYS A 27 12.51 8.65 -14.03
N GLU A 28 12.58 9.93 -13.67
CA GLU A 28 13.39 10.93 -14.36
C GLU A 28 14.85 10.96 -13.87
N LEU A 29 15.17 10.31 -12.74
CA LEU A 29 16.53 10.28 -12.22
C LEU A 29 17.46 9.49 -13.16
N PRO A 30 18.65 10.03 -13.52
CA PRO A 30 19.56 9.36 -14.45
C PRO A 30 19.97 7.94 -14.05
N LEU A 31 20.01 7.65 -12.74
CA LEU A 31 20.30 6.31 -12.22
C LEU A 31 19.22 5.30 -12.63
N LEU A 32 17.94 5.67 -12.48
CA LEU A 32 16.81 4.78 -12.76
C LEU A 32 16.46 4.73 -14.24
N GLN A 33 16.83 5.76 -15.02
CA GLN A 33 16.80 5.68 -16.48
C GLN A 33 17.82 4.68 -17.05
N ARG A 34 19.01 4.57 -16.42
CA ARG A 34 20.02 3.58 -16.79
C ARG A 34 19.67 2.17 -16.32
N ALA A 35 18.96 2.05 -15.20
CA ALA A 35 18.41 0.79 -14.69
C ALA A 35 16.96 0.59 -15.20
N SER A 36 16.81 0.49 -16.52
CA SER A 36 15.49 0.48 -17.19
C SER A 36 14.62 -0.74 -16.84
N ASP A 37 15.18 -1.74 -16.18
CA ASP A 37 14.50 -2.94 -15.71
C ASP A 37 13.89 -2.79 -14.31
N VAL A 38 14.09 -1.66 -13.62
CA VAL A 38 13.48 -1.40 -12.30
C VAL A 38 11.96 -1.26 -12.43
N GLN A 39 11.23 -2.10 -11.70
CA GLN A 39 9.77 -2.04 -11.63
C GLN A 39 9.31 -1.14 -10.48
N PHE A 40 8.31 -0.30 -10.76
CA PHE A 40 7.68 0.55 -9.75
C PHE A 40 6.31 0.00 -9.43
N VAL A 41 6.14 -0.50 -8.20
CA VAL A 41 4.90 -1.14 -7.75
C VAL A 41 4.31 -0.31 -6.61
N SER A 42 3.01 -0.02 -6.69
CA SER A 42 2.28 0.62 -5.60
C SER A 42 1.00 -0.14 -5.34
N ILE A 43 0.77 -0.46 -4.06
CA ILE A 43 -0.37 -1.27 -3.64
C ILE A 43 -1.34 -0.47 -2.80
N ASP A 44 -2.61 -0.81 -2.93
CA ASP A 44 -3.60 -0.44 -1.93
C ASP A 44 -3.56 -1.49 -0.80
N LEU A 45 -3.46 -1.03 0.45
CA LEU A 45 -3.63 -1.88 1.61
C LEU A 45 -5.11 -2.25 1.80
N PRO A 46 -5.45 -3.34 2.52
CA PRO A 46 -6.84 -3.71 2.80
C PRO A 46 -7.64 -2.53 3.37
N TYR A 47 -8.90 -2.37 2.94
CA TYR A 47 -9.81 -1.26 3.27
C TYR A 47 -9.44 0.12 2.70
N HIS A 48 -8.40 0.24 1.86
CA HIS A 48 -7.96 1.51 1.27
C HIS A 48 -8.08 1.52 -0.26
N GLY A 49 -8.21 2.71 -0.84
CA GLY A 49 -8.20 2.89 -2.30
C GLY A 49 -9.20 1.99 -3.02
N SER A 50 -8.70 1.21 -3.98
CA SER A 50 -9.50 0.22 -4.73
C SER A 50 -9.96 -0.99 -3.91
N LYS A 51 -9.38 -1.23 -2.73
CA LYS A 51 -9.74 -2.29 -1.78
C LYS A 51 -10.63 -1.80 -0.64
N ARG A 52 -11.28 -0.64 -0.81
CA ARG A 52 -12.24 -0.12 0.16
C ARG A 52 -13.41 -1.09 0.28
N ASP A 53 -13.76 -1.41 1.53
CA ASP A 53 -14.91 -2.25 1.86
C ASP A 53 -15.80 -1.49 2.85
N ASN A 54 -17.04 -1.23 2.44
CA ASN A 54 -18.06 -0.57 3.27
C ASN A 54 -19.14 -1.56 3.75
N SER A 55 -18.95 -2.87 3.56
CA SER A 55 -19.91 -3.90 3.98
C SER A 55 -19.96 -4.09 5.50
N VAL A 56 -18.89 -3.73 6.20
CA VAL A 56 -18.80 -3.79 7.66
C VAL A 56 -18.93 -2.39 8.23
N SER A 57 -19.92 -2.19 9.11
CA SER A 57 -20.08 -0.93 9.83
C SER A 57 -19.12 -0.86 11.03
N ALA A 58 -18.51 0.30 11.23
CA ALA A 58 -17.71 0.56 12.42
C ALA A 58 -18.62 0.71 13.66
N VAL A 59 -18.26 0.07 14.76
CA VAL A 59 -18.97 0.19 16.04
C VAL A 59 -18.24 1.20 16.91
N VAL A 60 -18.87 2.32 17.20
CA VAL A 60 -18.33 3.36 18.09
C VAL A 60 -18.67 2.97 19.52
N ASP A 61 -17.67 2.92 20.38
CA ASP A 61 -17.88 2.91 21.82
C ASP A 61 -18.21 4.34 22.26
N HIS A 62 -19.36 4.54 22.90
CA HIS A 62 -19.81 5.86 23.34
C HIS A 62 -19.35 6.18 24.77
N VAL A 63 -18.81 5.20 25.49
CA VAL A 63 -18.31 5.34 26.87
C VAL A 63 -16.79 5.50 26.87
N ALA A 64 -16.10 4.72 26.03
CA ALA A 64 -14.67 4.87 25.77
C ALA A 64 -14.43 5.50 24.38
N PRO A 65 -13.41 6.35 24.17
CA PRO A 65 -13.14 6.97 22.87
C PRO A 65 -12.50 5.98 21.88
N ALA A 66 -13.22 4.91 21.53
CA ALA A 66 -12.73 3.81 20.73
C ALA A 66 -13.70 3.41 19.61
N VAL A 67 -13.15 2.93 18.50
CA VAL A 67 -13.91 2.39 17.38
C VAL A 67 -13.48 0.95 17.14
N LYS A 68 -14.45 0.04 17.11
CA LYS A 68 -14.26 -1.37 16.78
C LYS A 68 -14.59 -1.58 15.30
N HIS A 69 -13.58 -1.95 14.53
CA HIS A 69 -13.73 -2.31 13.12
C HIS A 69 -12.62 -3.31 12.73
N PRO A 70 -12.86 -4.29 11.83
CA PRO A 70 -11.82 -5.21 11.39
C PRO A 70 -10.59 -4.51 10.83
N ALA A 71 -10.75 -3.38 10.13
CA ALA A 71 -9.63 -2.58 9.62
C ALA A 71 -8.64 -2.14 10.70
N SER A 72 -9.03 -2.11 11.99
CA SER A 72 -8.12 -1.79 13.10
C SER A 72 -6.99 -2.82 13.29
N ARG A 73 -7.08 -4.01 12.67
CA ARG A 73 -6.02 -5.04 12.69
C ARG A 73 -4.92 -4.75 11.65
N PHE A 74 -4.43 -3.52 11.62
CA PHE A 74 -3.53 -2.99 10.58
C PHE A 74 -2.26 -3.85 10.41
N VAL A 75 -1.59 -4.21 11.51
CA VAL A 75 -0.33 -4.96 11.45
C VAL A 75 -0.51 -6.31 10.75
N THR A 76 -1.56 -7.06 11.12
CA THR A 76 -1.83 -8.38 10.54
C THR A 76 -2.15 -8.27 9.05
N PHE A 77 -3.07 -7.39 8.67
CA PHE A 77 -3.51 -7.26 7.28
C PHE A 77 -2.43 -6.69 6.36
N ASN A 78 -1.69 -5.68 6.84
CA ASN A 78 -0.67 -5.03 6.02
C ASN A 78 0.52 -5.96 5.80
N THR A 79 0.97 -6.67 6.83
CA THR A 79 2.10 -7.62 6.71
C THR A 79 1.80 -8.69 5.68
N GLU A 80 0.60 -9.28 5.73
CA GLU A 80 0.21 -10.33 4.78
C GLU A 80 0.02 -9.78 3.36
N ALA A 81 -0.57 -8.59 3.20
CA ALA A 81 -0.72 -7.96 1.89
C ALA A 81 0.65 -7.64 1.25
N ILE A 82 1.60 -7.11 2.04
CA ILE A 82 2.95 -6.81 1.59
C ILE A 82 3.70 -8.10 1.24
N ARG A 83 3.63 -9.13 2.10
CA ARG A 83 4.25 -10.44 1.85
C ARG A 83 3.76 -11.04 0.52
N ARG A 84 2.45 -11.03 0.28
CA ARG A 84 1.86 -11.53 -0.98
C ARG A 84 2.35 -10.75 -2.19
N GLU A 85 2.42 -9.42 -2.10
CA GLU A 85 2.92 -8.61 -3.21
C GLU A 85 4.38 -8.95 -3.53
N VAL A 86 5.21 -9.10 -2.49
CA VAL A 86 6.62 -9.49 -2.64
C VAL A 86 6.74 -10.87 -3.29
N GLU A 87 5.95 -11.85 -2.84
CA GLU A 87 5.97 -13.22 -3.40
C GLU A 87 5.43 -13.32 -4.83
N GLN A 88 4.48 -12.46 -5.21
CA GLN A 88 3.93 -12.43 -6.57
C GLN A 88 4.83 -11.70 -7.56
N SER A 89 5.73 -10.86 -7.06
CA SER A 89 6.62 -10.04 -7.87
C SER A 89 8.02 -10.68 -8.06
N VAL A 90 8.29 -11.83 -7.43
CA VAL A 90 9.56 -12.58 -7.51
C VAL A 90 9.45 -13.78 -8.46
#